data_AF-A0A5J4XQE2-F1
#
_entry.id   AF-A0A5J4XQE2-F1
#
_cell.length_a   1.000
_cell.length_b   1.000
_cell.length_c   1.000
_cell.angle_alpha   90.00
_cell.angle_beta   90.00
_cell.angle_gamma   90.00
#
_symmetry.space_group_name_H-M   'P 1'
#
loop_
_entity.id
_entity.type
_entity.pdbx_description
1 polymer ?
#
loop_
_entity_poly.entity_id
_entity_poly.type
_entity_poly.pdbx_seq_one_letter_code
_entity_poly.pdbx_strand_id
1 'polypeptide(L)' 'MRVEATLFKPKNGAATTDAIYKLVYYGKGKMPGYGKECTPRGKCTFGPRLSDEDVQRLSQYVLDQAAVKWK' A
#
# COMPACT_ATOMS: atom_id res chain seq x y z
N MET A 1 -16.27 -12.21 -6.69
CA MET A 1 -16.03 -10.90 -6.07
C MET A 1 -14.67 -10.40 -6.53
N ARG A 2 -14.61 -9.46 -7.49
CA ARG A 2 -13.33 -8.93 -7.99
C ARG A 2 -12.75 -8.01 -6.92
N VAL A 3 -11.66 -8.43 -6.27
CA VAL A 3 -10.88 -7.55 -5.40
C VAL A 3 -9.98 -6.71 -6.30
N GLU A 4 -10.57 -5.76 -7.03
CA GLU A 4 -9.76 -4.76 -7.71
C GLU A 4 -9.17 -3.82 -6.66
N ALA A 5 -7.85 -3.64 -6.70
CA ALA A 5 -7.11 -2.71 -5.85
C ALA A 5 -7.47 -1.25 -6.19
N THR A 6 -8.68 -0.85 -5.79
CA THR A 6 -9.27 0.46 -6.09
C THR A 6 -8.49 1.59 -5.43
N LEU A 7 -7.78 1.33 -4.34
CA LEU A 7 -7.00 2.33 -3.62
C LEU A 7 -5.80 2.86 -4.42
N PHE A 8 -5.13 2.01 -5.20
CA PHE A 8 -3.89 2.36 -5.92
C PHE A 8 -4.12 2.98 -7.31
N LYS A 9 -5.31 3.54 -7.55
CA LYS A 9 -5.60 4.25 -8.80
C LYS A 9 -5.04 5.68 -8.73
N PRO A 10 -4.57 6.27 -9.85
CA PRO A 10 -4.10 7.66 -9.88
C PRO A 10 -5.14 8.66 -9.35
N LYS A 11 -6.43 8.39 -9.60
CA LYS A 11 -7.56 9.19 -9.10
C LYS A 11 -7.67 9.26 -7.57
N ASN A 12 -7.01 8.36 -6.84
CA ASN A 12 -7.03 8.28 -5.37
C ASN A 12 -5.76 8.84 -4.71
N GLY A 13 -4.91 9.53 -5.48
CA GLY A 13 -3.65 10.10 -5.00
C GLY A 13 -2.49 9.11 -4.95
N ALA A 14 -2.69 7.86 -5.36
CA ALA A 14 -1.67 6.81 -5.41
C ALA A 14 -0.95 6.75 -6.77
N ALA A 15 -0.60 7.92 -7.32
CA ALA A 15 0.02 8.03 -8.64
C ALA A 15 1.57 8.01 -8.59
N THR A 16 2.16 7.97 -7.39
CA THR A 16 3.60 7.98 -7.17
C THR A 16 4.00 6.88 -6.19
N THR A 17 5.24 6.40 -6.31
CA THR A 17 5.80 5.40 -5.40
C THR A 17 5.74 5.85 -3.94
N ASP A 18 6.02 7.13 -3.64
CA ASP A 18 5.94 7.69 -2.27
C ASP A 18 4.51 7.68 -1.72
N ALA A 19 3.51 8.00 -2.56
CA ALA A 19 2.11 7.97 -2.12
C ALA A 19 1.65 6.53 -1.84
N ILE A 20 2.05 5.58 -2.68
CA ILE A 20 1.79 4.15 -2.47
C ILE A 20 2.50 3.66 -1.20
N TYR A 21 3.76 4.05 -1.00
CA TYR A 21 4.54 3.75 0.20
C TYR A 21 3.80 4.20 1.44
N LYS A 22 3.38 5.47 1.53
CA LYS A 22 2.65 6.00 2.69
C LYS A 22 1.34 5.24 2.95
N LEU A 23 0.63 4.85 1.90
CA LEU A 23 -0.61 4.07 2.02
C LEU A 23 -0.35 2.65 2.54
N VAL A 24 0.68 1.97 2.02
CA VAL A 24 1.05 0.63 2.49
C VAL A 24 1.63 0.69 3.90
N TYR A 25 2.41 1.73 4.20
CA TYR A 25 3.08 1.89 5.49
C TYR A 25 2.08 2.18 6.61
N TYR A 26 1.23 3.20 6.45
CA TYR A 26 0.33 3.69 7.51
C TYR A 26 -1.12 3.23 7.37
N GLY A 27 -1.52 2.71 6.21
CA GLY A 27 -2.91 2.32 5.95
C GLY A 27 -3.82 3.51 5.64
N LYS A 28 -5.01 3.21 5.13
CA LYS A 28 -6.05 4.20 4.84
C LYS A 28 -7.44 3.57 4.91
N GLY A 29 -8.31 4.10 5.76
CA GLY A 29 -9.68 3.61 5.93
C GLY A 29 -9.69 2.15 6.40
N LYS A 30 -10.22 1.24 5.57
CA LYS A 30 -10.26 -0.20 5.85
C LYS A 30 -8.96 -0.94 5.50
N MET A 31 -8.02 -0.30 4.80
CA MET A 31 -6.72 -0.90 4.50
C MET A 31 -5.79 -0.73 5.71
N PRO A 32 -5.27 -1.82 6.29
CA PRO A 32 -4.32 -1.75 7.39
C PRO A 32 -2.95 -1.26 6.92
N GLY A 33 -2.22 -0.57 7.79
CA GLY A 33 -0.81 -0.24 7.59
C GLY A 33 0.13 -1.40 7.95
N TYR A 34 1.18 -1.57 7.16
CA TYR A 34 2.13 -2.69 7.28
C TYR A 34 3.52 -2.27 7.78
N GLY A 35 3.80 -0.97 7.87
CA GLY A 35 5.09 -0.46 8.32
C GLY A 35 5.38 -0.77 9.78
N LYS A 36 6.67 -0.80 10.14
CA LYS A 36 7.13 -1.00 11.53
C LYS A 36 6.57 0.06 12.47
N GLU A 37 6.64 1.32 12.05
CA GLU A 37 6.19 2.47 12.84
C GLU A 37 4.68 2.79 12.66
N CYS A 38 3.89 1.90 12.06
CA CYS A 38 2.45 2.14 11.94
C CYS A 38 1.77 2.14 13.32
N THR A 39 1.00 3.20 13.58
CA THR A 39 0.27 3.48 14.82
C THR A 39 -1.05 4.21 14.53
N PRO A 40 -2.11 4.07 15.35
CA PRO A 40 -2.29 3.14 16.48
C PRO A 40 -2.53 1.69 16.02
N ARG A 41 -2.27 0.71 16.89
CA ARG A 41 -2.28 -0.73 16.56
C ARG A 41 -3.53 -1.22 15.82
N GLY A 42 -4.70 -0.66 16.12
CA GLY A 42 -5.97 -1.03 15.46
C GLY A 42 -6.11 -0.60 13.99
N LYS A 43 -5.25 0.31 13.50
CA LYS A 43 -5.20 0.70 12.07
C LYS A 43 -4.14 -0.06 11.28
N CYS A 44 -3.37 -0.91 11.94
CA CYS A 44 -2.25 -1.61 11.35
C CYS A 44 -2.54 -3.10 11.25
N THR A 45 -1.74 -3.81 10.46
CA THR A 45 -1.85 -5.25 10.34
C THR A 45 -1.62 -5.93 11.70
N PHE A 46 -2.37 -7.01 11.95
CA PHE A 46 -2.18 -7.90 13.09
C PHE A 46 -1.04 -8.90 12.87
N GLY A 47 -0.64 -9.11 11.61
CA GLY A 47 0.49 -9.97 11.26
C GLY A 47 1.85 -9.29 11.47
N PRO A 48 2.95 -9.98 11.09
CA PRO A 48 4.28 -9.39 11.08
C PRO A 48 4.34 -8.11 10.24
N ARG A 49 5.04 -7.10 10.76
CA ARG A 49 5.27 -5.84 10.04
C ARG A 49 6.37 -6.02 8.99
N LEU A 50 6.22 -5.31 7.89
CA LEU A 50 7.17 -5.30 6.79
C LEU A 50 8.32 -4.33 7.09
N SER A 51 9.50 -4.62 6.55
CA SER A 51 10.60 -3.65 6.57
C SER A 51 10.34 -2.49 5.60
N ASP A 52 10.97 -1.35 5.85
CA ASP A 52 10.86 -0.19 4.97
C ASP A 52 11.30 -0.53 3.53
N GLU A 53 12.33 -1.38 3.37
CA GLU A 53 12.76 -1.89 2.05
C GLU A 53 11.66 -2.72 1.37
N ASP A 54 11.01 -3.61 2.10
CA ASP A 54 9.92 -4.44 1.55
C ASP A 54 8.72 -3.59 1.14
N VAL A 55 8.36 -2.59 1.95
CA VAL A 55 7.27 -1.65 1.62
C VAL A 55 7.65 -0.84 0.38
N GLN A 56 8.89 -0.41 0.24
CA GLN A 56 9.37 0.31 -0.94
C GLN A 56 9.32 -0.56 -2.20
N ARG A 57 9.81 -1.81 -2.12
CA ARG A 57 9.76 -2.79 -3.23
C ARG A 57 8.32 -3.07 -3.65
N LEU A 58 7.41 -3.27 -2.69
CA LEU A 58 5.98 -3.45 -2.97
C LEU A 58 5.36 -2.21 -3.63
N SER A 59 5.74 -1.02 -3.18
CA SER A 59 5.20 0.23 -3.72
C SER A 59 5.58 0.43 -5.18
N GLN A 60 6.83 0.11 -5.53
CA GLN A 60 7.28 0.12 -6.91
C GLN A 60 6.57 -0.96 -7.74
N TYR A 61 6.48 -2.18 -7.22
CA TYR A 61 5.78 -3.27 -7.89
C TYR A 61 4.33 -2.92 -8.22
N VAL A 62 3.59 -2.35 -7.27
CA VAL A 62 2.19 -1.92 -7.48
C VAL A 62 2.09 -0.87 -8.58
N LEU A 63 3.04 0.07 -8.66
CA LEU A 63 3.07 1.08 -9.70
C LEU A 63 3.32 0.46 -11.09
N ASP A 64 4.28 -0.44 -11.18
CA ASP A 64 4.63 -1.14 -12.42
C ASP A 64 3.45 -2.00 -12.92
N GLN A 65 2.79 -2.72 -12.00
CA GLN A 65 1.60 -3.52 -12.30
C GLN A 65 0.41 -2.65 -12.72
N ALA A 66 0.24 -1.48 -12.10
CA ALA A 66 -0.79 -0.54 -12.49
C ALA A 66 -0.56 0.01 -13.91
N ALA A 67 0.70 0.23 -14.32
CA ALA A 67 1.05 0.69 -15.67
C ALA A 67 0.68 -0.34 -16.75
N VAL A 68 0.84 -1.64 -16.46
CA VAL A 68 0.44 -2.73 -17.37
C VAL A 68 -1.02 -3.17 -17.21
N LYS A 69 -1.81 -2.46 -16.38
CA LYS A 69 -3.22 -2.76 -16.10
C LYS A 69 -3.47 -4.14 -15.48
N TRP A 70 -2.53 -4.63 -14.65
CA TRP A 70 -2.63 -5.92 -13.95
C TRP A 70 -2.92 -7.10 -14.90
N LYS A 71 -2.19 -7.15 -16.02
CA LYS A 71 -2.29 -8.20 -17.03
C LYS A 71 -1.25 -9.30 -16.83
#